data_AF-M5BIP3-F1
#
_entry.id   AF-M5BIP3-F1
#
_cell.length_a   1.000
_cell.length_b   1.000
_cell.length_c   1.000
_cell.angle_alpha   90.00
_cell.angle_beta   90.00
_cell.angle_gamma   90.00
#
_symmetry.space_group_name_H-M   'P 1'
#
loop_
_entity.id
_entity.type
_entity.pdbx_description
1 polymer ?
#
loop_
_entity_poly.entity_id
_entity_poly.type
_entity_poly.pdbx_seq_one_letter_code
_entity_poly.pdbx_strand_id
1 'polypeptide(L)'
;MTSSAPSFGQEEYISLTEGGAEEYPKDESGETSQTVEDQYDHRGVNRQRAFEQLRRQGGYLNFKQNQHAANRIRPWTALVDWEACRNPSEMLHQEIQAYVDYISPTEREQRTRAMVVTLISRTIESRWPDAVVQPFGSFETGLYLPLGDIDLVISSDSIARITPASALNWIARSLKDRGLAYNVQIIAKAKVPIVKFVTTWGGFKVDISLNQVNGVSAGKIINNFLVQLPALRPLVFIFKAFLSQREMNEVLAHLKISFAPVG
;
A
#
# COMPACT_ATOMS: atom_id res chain seq x y z
N MET A 1 -58.36 -22.10 -10.01
CA MET A 1 -57.18 -22.41 -10.87
C MET A 1 -56.02 -21.58 -10.35
N THR A 2 -55.24 -22.17 -9.45
CA THR A 2 -54.05 -21.56 -8.83
C THR A 2 -52.82 -22.18 -9.49
N SER A 3 -51.89 -21.36 -10.00
CA SER A 3 -50.61 -21.84 -10.51
C SER A 3 -49.48 -21.06 -9.85
N SER A 4 -48.58 -21.85 -9.26
CA SER A 4 -47.48 -21.54 -8.35
C SER A 4 -46.20 -21.17 -9.08
N ALA A 5 -45.45 -20.23 -8.51
CA ALA A 5 -44.07 -19.90 -8.88
C ALA A 5 -43.09 -21.00 -8.39
N PRO A 6 -42.01 -21.31 -9.13
CA PRO A 6 -41.05 -22.33 -8.73
C PRO A 6 -40.04 -21.79 -7.70
N SER A 7 -39.80 -22.59 -6.66
CA SER A 7 -38.74 -22.38 -5.66
C SER A 7 -37.36 -22.68 -6.26
N PHE A 8 -36.40 -21.79 -6.07
CA PHE A 8 -34.99 -22.07 -6.37
C PHE A 8 -34.29 -22.59 -5.10
N GLY A 9 -33.66 -23.75 -5.24
CA GLY A 9 -33.03 -24.52 -4.18
C GLY A 9 -31.73 -23.93 -3.67
N GLN A 10 -31.50 -24.19 -2.39
CA GLN A 10 -30.19 -24.24 -1.75
C GLN A 10 -29.35 -25.31 -2.45
N GLU A 11 -28.13 -24.98 -2.89
CA GLU A 11 -26.96 -25.86 -2.94
C GLU A 11 -25.84 -25.16 -3.74
N GLU A 12 -24.82 -24.66 -3.03
CA GLU A 12 -23.40 -24.68 -3.43
C GLU A 12 -22.58 -24.10 -2.26
N TYR A 13 -22.53 -24.86 -1.17
CA TYR A 13 -21.56 -24.66 -0.09
C TYR A 13 -20.44 -25.68 -0.31
N ILE A 14 -19.21 -25.22 -0.57
CA ILE A 14 -18.06 -26.13 -0.63
C ILE A 14 -17.71 -26.53 0.80
N SER A 15 -18.16 -27.72 1.15
CA SER A 15 -17.85 -28.47 2.36
C SER A 15 -16.42 -29.03 2.30
N LEU A 16 -15.60 -28.74 3.31
CA LEU A 16 -14.35 -29.48 3.56
C LEU A 16 -14.69 -30.71 4.39
N THR A 17 -14.99 -31.82 3.72
CA THR A 17 -15.08 -33.15 4.35
C THR A 17 -13.69 -33.70 4.62
N GLU A 18 -13.50 -34.16 5.87
CA GLU A 18 -12.40 -35.00 6.31
C GLU A 18 -12.32 -36.28 5.46
N GLY A 19 -11.10 -36.64 5.05
CA GLY A 19 -10.84 -37.84 4.29
C GLY A 19 -9.44 -38.39 4.54
N GLY A 20 -9.41 -39.57 5.19
CA GLY A 20 -8.46 -40.64 4.88
C GLY A 20 -7.06 -40.53 5.46
N ALA A 21 -6.80 -41.35 6.48
CA ALA A 21 -5.45 -41.66 6.96
C ALA A 21 -4.64 -42.38 5.86
N GLU A 22 -3.48 -41.83 5.50
CA GLU A 22 -2.40 -42.59 4.85
C GLU A 22 -1.21 -42.69 5.82
N GLU A 23 -0.88 -43.94 6.16
CA GLU A 23 0.25 -44.34 7.01
C GLU A 23 1.59 -43.99 6.35
N TYR A 24 2.43 -43.25 7.07
CA TYR A 24 3.87 -43.14 6.78
C TYR A 24 4.66 -44.13 7.66
N PRO A 25 5.78 -44.70 7.17
CA PRO A 25 6.53 -45.71 7.91
C PRO A 25 7.16 -45.14 9.18
N LYS A 26 7.11 -45.92 10.26
CA LYS A 26 7.78 -45.67 11.54
C LYS A 26 9.28 -45.91 11.40
N ASP A 27 10.08 -44.88 11.72
CA ASP A 27 11.45 -45.08 12.20
C ASP A 27 11.46 -44.89 13.72
N GLU A 28 11.80 -45.98 14.42
CA GLU A 28 12.04 -46.03 15.85
C GLU A 28 13.44 -45.48 16.18
N SER A 29 13.50 -44.45 17.01
CA SER A 29 14.55 -44.32 18.04
C SER A 29 14.01 -43.43 19.16
N GLY A 30 13.96 -43.98 20.37
CA GLY A 30 13.24 -43.42 21.51
C GLY A 30 13.94 -42.25 22.17
N GLU A 31 13.17 -41.48 22.96
CA GLU A 31 13.32 -41.41 24.41
C GLU A 31 12.32 -40.44 25.07
N THR A 32 11.78 -40.89 26.20
CA THR A 32 11.19 -40.15 27.34
C THR A 32 9.97 -39.23 27.18
N SER A 33 8.86 -39.74 27.72
CA SER A 33 7.71 -38.99 28.23
C SER A 33 8.12 -37.95 29.28
N GLN A 34 7.86 -36.67 29.05
CA GLN A 34 7.55 -35.70 30.11
C GLN A 34 6.47 -34.72 29.62
N THR A 35 5.45 -34.58 30.47
CA THR A 35 4.31 -33.68 30.44
C THR A 35 4.69 -32.22 30.16
N VAL A 36 4.01 -31.56 29.22
CA VAL A 36 4.10 -30.10 29.03
C VAL A 36 2.69 -29.51 29.05
N GLU A 37 2.14 -29.38 30.26
CA GLU A 37 1.24 -28.26 30.57
C GLU A 37 2.11 -27.04 30.96
N ASP A 38 1.56 -25.84 30.73
CA ASP A 38 2.05 -24.52 31.16
C ASP A 38 3.26 -23.88 30.45
N GLN A 39 3.03 -23.29 29.26
CA GLN A 39 3.83 -22.14 28.77
C GLN A 39 3.00 -21.14 27.94
N TYR A 40 2.04 -20.48 28.58
CA TYR A 40 1.45 -19.23 28.07
C TYR A 40 1.72 -18.09 29.05
N ASP A 41 2.99 -17.73 29.26
CA ASP A 41 3.32 -16.45 29.89
C ASP A 41 4.75 -15.99 29.51
N HIS A 42 4.97 -14.68 29.46
CA HIS A 42 6.26 -13.95 29.41
C HIS A 42 6.83 -13.43 28.08
N ARG A 43 6.12 -13.51 26.93
CA ARG A 43 6.65 -12.95 25.65
C ARG A 43 6.42 -11.45 25.42
N GLY A 44 5.65 -10.75 26.24
CA GLY A 44 5.32 -9.33 26.04
C GLY A 44 6.46 -8.38 26.42
N VAL A 45 6.96 -8.50 27.64
CA VAL A 45 7.99 -7.61 28.23
C VAL A 45 9.33 -7.69 27.48
N ASN A 46 9.66 -8.86 26.95
CA ASN A 46 10.91 -9.08 26.22
C ASN A 46 10.93 -8.35 24.86
N ARG A 47 9.76 -8.10 24.24
CA ARG A 47 9.65 -7.39 22.96
C ARG A 47 9.81 -5.88 23.10
N GLN A 48 9.30 -5.29 24.19
CA GLN A 48 9.45 -3.85 24.48
C GLN A 48 10.92 -3.48 24.74
N ARG A 49 11.65 -4.32 25.49
CA ARG A 49 13.09 -4.14 25.72
C ARG A 49 13.92 -4.28 24.45
N ALA A 50 13.58 -5.25 23.59
CA ALA A 50 14.23 -5.40 22.28
C ALA A 50 14.00 -4.17 21.39
N PHE A 51 12.80 -3.60 21.40
CA PHE A 51 12.47 -2.38 20.65
C PHE A 51 13.29 -1.16 21.11
N GLU A 52 13.42 -0.94 22.42
CA GLU A 52 14.24 0.16 22.96
C GLU A 52 15.73 -0.03 22.71
N GLN A 53 16.23 -1.27 22.77
CA GLN A 53 17.63 -1.58 22.43
C GLN A 53 17.95 -1.29 20.95
N LEU A 54 17.06 -1.68 20.02
CA LEU A 54 17.23 -1.39 18.60
C LEU A 54 17.19 0.12 18.32
N ARG A 55 16.33 0.88 19.01
CA ARG A 55 16.25 2.34 18.87
C ARG A 55 17.54 3.03 19.33
N ARG A 56 18.22 2.51 20.36
CA ARG A 56 19.47 3.07 20.91
C ARG A 56 20.72 2.77 20.08
N GLN A 57 20.74 1.65 19.33
CA GLN A 57 21.94 1.20 18.63
C GLN A 57 22.12 1.79 17.22
N GLY A 58 21.18 2.59 16.70
CA GLY A 58 21.38 3.37 15.47
C GLY A 58 21.77 2.57 14.21
N GLY A 59 21.54 1.26 14.19
CA GLY A 59 22.12 0.36 13.20
C GLY A 59 21.10 -0.20 12.23
N TYR A 60 21.02 0.36 11.03
CA TYR A 60 20.54 -0.37 9.85
C TYR A 60 21.48 -0.13 8.68
N LEU A 61 22.50 -0.99 8.61
CA LEU A 61 23.37 -1.06 7.45
C LEU A 61 22.61 -1.78 6.33
N ASN A 62 22.38 -1.04 5.24
CA ASN A 62 21.91 -1.47 3.91
C ASN A 62 20.39 -1.43 3.61
N PHE A 63 20.02 -0.72 2.52
CA PHE A 63 18.65 -0.30 2.17
C PHE A 63 17.64 -1.45 1.95
N LYS A 64 18.05 -2.52 1.25
CA LYS A 64 17.17 -3.70 1.02
C LYS A 64 16.94 -4.52 2.28
N GLN A 65 17.98 -4.71 3.09
CA GLN A 65 17.87 -5.38 4.38
C GLN A 65 17.05 -4.55 5.36
N ASN A 66 17.11 -3.22 5.26
CA ASN A 66 16.32 -2.28 6.04
C ASN A 66 14.81 -2.43 5.78
N GLN A 67 14.40 -2.64 4.53
CA GLN A 67 12.99 -2.82 4.17
C GLN A 67 12.44 -4.17 4.68
N HIS A 68 13.20 -5.26 4.55
CA HIS A 68 12.80 -6.57 5.08
C HIS A 68 12.87 -6.68 6.61
N ALA A 69 13.84 -6.01 7.25
CA ALA A 69 13.95 -5.96 8.71
C ALA A 69 12.86 -5.07 9.33
N ALA A 70 12.57 -3.90 8.74
CA ALA A 70 11.43 -3.06 9.13
C ALA A 70 10.10 -3.80 8.94
N ASN A 71 9.96 -4.65 7.92
CA ASN A 71 8.78 -5.50 7.72
C ASN A 71 8.63 -6.65 8.74
N ARG A 72 9.72 -7.05 9.43
CA ARG A 72 9.66 -8.04 10.52
C ARG A 72 9.31 -7.42 11.86
N ILE A 73 9.57 -6.13 12.03
CA ILE A 73 9.17 -5.38 13.20
C ILE A 73 7.71 -4.98 13.00
N ARG A 74 6.83 -5.38 13.92
CA ARG A 74 5.42 -4.99 13.93
C ARG A 74 5.20 -3.94 15.03
N PRO A 75 5.66 -2.69 14.85
CA PRO A 75 5.64 -1.69 15.93
C PRO A 75 4.22 -1.41 16.45
N TRP A 76 3.21 -1.52 15.59
CA TRP A 76 1.81 -1.35 15.97
C TRP A 76 1.32 -2.39 16.99
N THR A 77 1.96 -3.57 17.09
CA THR A 77 1.56 -4.59 18.09
C THR A 77 1.75 -4.12 19.53
N ALA A 78 2.59 -3.10 19.76
CA ALA A 78 2.75 -2.46 21.05
C ALA A 78 1.57 -1.56 21.43
N LEU A 79 0.70 -1.22 20.46
CA LEU A 79 -0.51 -0.42 20.69
C LEU A 79 -1.73 -1.29 21.02
N VAL A 80 -1.60 -2.62 20.95
CA VAL A 80 -2.70 -3.55 21.18
C VAL A 80 -2.73 -3.99 22.63
N ASP A 81 -3.89 -3.86 23.27
CA ASP A 81 -4.17 -4.48 24.57
C ASP A 81 -4.59 -5.94 24.37
N TRP A 82 -3.60 -6.84 24.41
CA TRP A 82 -3.81 -8.27 24.19
C TRP A 82 -4.57 -8.96 25.32
N GLU A 83 -4.48 -8.43 26.55
CA GLU A 83 -5.11 -9.03 27.74
C GLU A 83 -6.63 -8.81 27.74
N ALA A 84 -7.10 -7.74 27.08
CA ALA A 84 -8.52 -7.46 26.91
C ALA A 84 -9.22 -8.35 25.85
N CYS A 85 -8.46 -9.06 25.01
CA CYS A 85 -9.01 -9.85 23.91
C CYS A 85 -9.45 -11.24 24.38
N ARG A 86 -10.68 -11.66 24.04
CA ARG A 86 -11.27 -12.92 24.52
C ARG A 86 -11.08 -14.10 23.58
N ASN A 87 -10.85 -13.82 22.30
CA ASN A 87 -10.74 -14.83 21.25
C ASN A 87 -9.81 -14.35 20.12
N PRO A 88 -9.33 -15.27 19.26
CA PRO A 88 -8.41 -14.93 18.16
C PRO A 88 -8.97 -13.91 17.16
N SER A 89 -10.28 -13.89 16.96
CA SER A 89 -10.93 -12.94 16.03
C SER A 89 -10.87 -11.50 16.56
N GLU A 90 -11.08 -11.30 17.86
CA GLU A 90 -10.89 -10.01 18.53
C GLU A 90 -9.42 -9.56 18.49
N MET A 91 -8.48 -10.48 18.71
CA MET A 91 -7.05 -10.19 18.61
C MET A 91 -6.68 -9.69 17.21
N LEU A 92 -7.16 -10.36 16.16
CA LEU A 92 -6.94 -9.95 14.78
C LEU A 92 -7.56 -8.58 14.50
N HIS A 93 -8.79 -8.36 14.97
CA HIS A 93 -9.46 -7.07 14.82
C HIS A 93 -8.65 -5.93 15.45
N GLN A 94 -8.20 -6.09 16.70
CA GLN A 94 -7.41 -5.08 17.39
C GLN A 94 -6.05 -4.85 16.73
N GLU A 95 -5.39 -5.90 16.24
CA GLU A 95 -4.14 -5.76 15.49
C GLU A 95 -4.35 -4.97 14.18
N ILE A 96 -5.44 -5.22 13.46
CA ILE A 96 -5.76 -4.49 12.23
C ILE A 96 -6.02 -3.01 12.55
N GLN A 97 -6.77 -2.69 13.60
CA GLN A 97 -7.01 -1.29 14.01
C GLN A 97 -5.69 -0.59 14.37
N ALA A 98 -4.87 -1.21 15.22
CA ALA A 98 -3.57 -0.69 15.60
C ALA A 98 -2.65 -0.48 14.39
N TYR A 99 -2.68 -1.40 13.42
CA TYR A 99 -1.94 -1.25 12.17
C TYR A 99 -2.42 -0.02 11.39
N VAL A 100 -3.74 0.12 11.20
CA VAL A 100 -4.33 1.25 10.47
C VAL A 100 -3.98 2.58 11.13
N ASP A 101 -4.04 2.66 12.45
CA ASP A 101 -3.67 3.87 13.19
C ASP A 101 -2.18 4.19 13.02
N TYR A 102 -1.32 3.17 13.12
CA TYR A 102 0.12 3.33 12.96
C TYR A 102 0.52 3.83 11.57
N ILE A 103 -0.13 3.33 10.51
CA ILE A 103 0.16 3.76 9.12
C ILE A 103 -0.63 5.00 8.70
N SER A 104 -1.55 5.49 9.53
CA SER A 104 -2.32 6.66 9.16
C SER A 104 -1.43 7.90 9.18
N PRO A 105 -1.53 8.75 8.13
CA PRO A 105 -0.65 9.90 8.00
C PRO A 105 -0.90 10.90 9.12
N THR A 106 0.17 11.35 9.76
CA THR A 106 0.14 12.40 10.78
C THR A 106 -0.29 13.73 10.17
N GLU A 107 -0.81 14.65 10.98
CA GLU A 107 -1.20 15.97 10.52
C GLU A 107 -0.04 16.73 9.84
N ARG A 108 1.19 16.56 10.34
CA ARG A 108 2.39 17.14 9.74
C ARG A 108 2.66 16.59 8.35
N GLU A 109 2.52 15.28 8.15
CA GLU A 109 2.69 14.66 6.83
C GLU A 109 1.61 15.13 5.86
N GLN A 110 0.36 15.19 6.31
CA GLN A 110 -0.76 15.70 5.50
C GLN A 110 -0.51 17.15 5.06
N ARG A 111 -0.12 18.03 5.99
CA ARG A 111 0.23 19.43 5.69
C ARG A 111 1.41 19.54 4.72
N THR A 112 2.44 18.71 4.90
CA THR A 112 3.61 18.70 4.01
C THR A 112 3.23 18.24 2.60
N ARG A 113 2.41 17.18 2.48
CA ARG A 113 1.90 16.71 1.18
C ARG A 113 1.06 17.79 0.50
N ALA A 114 0.14 18.44 1.21
CA ALA A 114 -0.69 19.53 0.68
C ALA A 114 0.15 20.73 0.21
N MET A 115 1.17 21.12 0.97
CA MET A 115 2.12 22.15 0.59
C MET A 115 2.86 21.79 -0.70
N VAL A 116 3.38 20.55 -0.80
CA VAL A 116 4.09 20.07 -2.00
C VAL A 116 3.19 20.14 -3.23
N VAL A 117 1.94 19.65 -3.14
CA VAL A 117 0.97 19.74 -4.23
C VAL A 117 0.75 21.20 -4.63
N THR A 118 0.56 22.09 -3.65
CA THR A 118 0.36 23.52 -3.91
C THR A 118 1.56 24.15 -4.65
N LEU A 119 2.79 23.83 -4.27
CA LEU A 119 4.00 24.33 -4.92
C LEU A 119 4.15 23.83 -6.36
N ILE A 120 3.80 22.56 -6.60
CA ILE A 120 3.77 21.95 -7.92
C ILE A 120 2.70 22.64 -8.79
N SER A 121 1.47 22.79 -8.27
CA SER A 121 0.36 23.45 -8.98
C SER A 121 0.74 24.86 -9.40
N ARG A 122 1.25 25.69 -8.47
CA ARG A 122 1.70 27.06 -8.76
C ARG A 122 2.81 27.10 -9.82
N THR A 123 3.71 26.11 -9.82
CA THR A 123 4.77 26.04 -10.83
C THR A 123 4.19 25.80 -12.22
N ILE A 124 3.23 24.88 -12.35
CA ILE A 124 2.58 24.56 -13.61
C ILE A 124 1.69 25.72 -14.09
N GLU A 125 0.88 26.28 -13.19
CA GLU A 125 -0.01 27.41 -13.43
C GLU A 125 0.74 28.67 -13.89
N SER A 126 2.01 28.84 -13.47
CA SER A 126 2.84 29.96 -13.92
C SER A 126 3.12 29.97 -15.43
N ARG A 127 2.97 28.82 -16.10
CA ARG A 127 3.12 28.67 -17.56
C ARG A 127 1.81 28.42 -18.28
N TRP A 128 0.91 27.67 -17.64
CA TRP A 128 -0.41 27.35 -18.16
C TRP A 128 -1.46 27.76 -17.13
N PRO A 129 -1.95 29.01 -17.17
CA PRO A 129 -2.93 29.51 -16.20
C PRO A 129 -4.26 28.74 -16.22
N ASP A 130 -4.59 28.07 -17.33
CA ASP A 130 -5.77 27.20 -17.46
C ASP A 130 -5.54 25.78 -16.91
N ALA A 131 -4.36 25.48 -16.36
CA ALA A 131 -4.06 24.17 -15.82
C ALA A 131 -4.72 23.92 -14.47
N VAL A 132 -5.38 22.77 -14.39
CA VAL A 132 -5.94 22.21 -13.17
C VAL A 132 -5.08 21.01 -12.78
N VAL A 133 -4.43 21.10 -11.62
CA VAL A 133 -3.62 20.03 -11.06
C VAL A 133 -4.37 19.38 -9.90
N GLN A 134 -4.72 18.11 -10.07
CA GLN A 134 -5.51 17.37 -9.09
C GLN A 134 -4.79 16.10 -8.66
N PRO A 135 -4.71 15.82 -7.35
CA PRO A 135 -4.37 14.49 -6.90
C PRO A 135 -5.42 13.48 -7.35
N PHE A 136 -4.98 12.27 -7.69
CA PHE A 136 -5.89 11.17 -8.02
C PHE A 136 -5.49 9.89 -7.29
N GLY A 137 -6.33 8.85 -7.42
CA GLY A 137 -6.01 7.51 -6.94
C GLY A 137 -5.94 7.40 -5.41
N SER A 138 -4.83 6.88 -4.91
CA SER A 138 -4.69 6.56 -3.49
C SER A 138 -4.69 7.81 -2.59
N PHE A 139 -4.19 8.94 -3.11
CA PHE A 139 -4.19 10.21 -2.40
C PHE A 139 -5.60 10.80 -2.29
N GLU A 140 -6.38 10.80 -3.37
CA GLU A 140 -7.76 11.32 -3.40
C GLU A 140 -8.71 10.52 -2.49
N THR A 141 -8.49 9.21 -2.38
CA THR A 141 -9.30 8.31 -1.54
C THR A 141 -8.79 8.18 -0.10
N GLY A 142 -7.65 8.82 0.21
CA GLY A 142 -6.98 8.69 1.50
C GLY A 142 -6.47 7.27 1.80
N LEU A 143 -6.39 6.39 0.79
CA LEU A 143 -5.97 4.98 0.90
C LEU A 143 -4.47 4.80 0.60
N TYR A 144 -3.66 5.86 0.69
CA TYR A 144 -2.22 5.79 0.47
C TYR A 144 -1.51 5.25 1.72
N LEU A 145 -0.46 4.45 1.50
CA LEU A 145 0.45 4.05 2.57
C LEU A 145 1.38 5.23 2.94
N PRO A 146 2.01 5.26 4.13
CA PRO A 146 2.91 6.34 4.55
C PRO A 146 3.98 6.71 3.52
N LEU A 147 4.55 5.69 2.86
CA LEU A 147 5.56 5.80 1.81
C LEU A 147 4.99 5.72 0.39
N GLY A 148 3.65 5.78 0.26
CA GLY A 148 2.97 5.71 -1.02
C GLY A 148 3.17 6.97 -1.84
N ASP A 149 3.26 6.76 -3.16
CA ASP A 149 3.45 7.78 -4.18
C ASP A 149 2.29 8.79 -4.19
N ILE A 150 2.57 10.03 -4.58
CA ILE A 150 1.58 11.07 -4.84
C ILE A 150 1.31 11.08 -6.34
N ASP A 151 0.12 10.62 -6.71
CA ASP A 151 -0.33 10.61 -8.09
C ASP A 151 -1.07 11.93 -8.42
N LEU A 152 -0.56 12.68 -9.40
CA LEU A 152 -1.17 13.93 -9.87
C LEU A 152 -1.56 13.84 -11.35
N VAL A 153 -2.73 14.39 -11.68
CA VAL A 153 -3.18 14.58 -13.06
C VAL A 153 -3.22 16.07 -13.35
N ILE A 154 -2.74 16.43 -14.55
CA ILE A 154 -2.89 17.79 -15.08
C ILE A 154 -3.91 17.76 -16.21
N SER A 155 -4.89 18.66 -16.13
CA SER A 155 -5.84 18.95 -17.19
C SER A 155 -5.69 20.41 -17.63
N SER A 156 -5.48 20.62 -18.93
CA SER A 156 -5.34 21.96 -19.54
C SER A 156 -5.52 21.86 -21.05
N ASP A 157 -6.33 22.74 -21.62
CA ASP A 157 -6.48 22.85 -23.07
C ASP A 157 -5.19 23.34 -23.72
N SER A 158 -4.46 24.24 -23.05
CA SER A 158 -3.16 24.73 -23.53
C SER A 158 -2.10 23.64 -23.58
N ILE A 159 -2.06 22.76 -22.58
CA ILE A 159 -1.14 21.61 -22.57
C ILE A 159 -1.55 20.57 -23.61
N ALA A 160 -2.85 20.36 -23.82
CA ALA A 160 -3.35 19.42 -24.84
C ALA A 160 -2.94 19.81 -26.27
N ARG A 161 -2.66 21.10 -26.53
CA ARG A 161 -2.20 21.60 -27.85
C ARG A 161 -0.71 21.38 -28.13
N ILE A 162 0.09 20.97 -27.16
CA ILE A 162 1.53 20.72 -27.34
C ILE A 162 1.85 19.23 -27.19
N THR A 163 3.03 18.81 -27.65
CA THR A 163 3.43 17.41 -27.52
C THR A 163 3.62 17.04 -26.04
N PRO A 164 3.14 15.87 -25.58
CA PRO A 164 3.29 15.44 -24.18
C PRO A 164 4.74 15.43 -23.72
N ALA A 165 5.67 15.02 -24.59
CA ALA A 165 7.09 15.04 -24.30
C ALA A 165 7.61 16.46 -23.99
N SER A 166 7.19 17.48 -24.74
CA SER A 166 7.61 18.85 -24.50
C SER A 166 7.04 19.40 -23.19
N ALA A 167 5.76 19.12 -22.90
CA ALA A 167 5.12 19.49 -21.65
C ALA A 167 5.85 18.88 -20.44
N LEU A 168 6.06 17.55 -20.47
CA LEU A 168 6.75 16.83 -19.38
C LEU A 168 8.21 17.28 -19.20
N ASN A 169 8.93 17.56 -20.28
CA ASN A 169 10.28 18.11 -20.20
C ASN A 169 10.30 19.49 -19.54
N TRP A 170 9.36 20.36 -19.89
CA TRP A 170 9.24 21.68 -19.27
C TRP A 170 8.91 21.58 -17.78
N ILE A 171 7.97 20.70 -17.40
CA ILE A 171 7.60 20.46 -16.00
C ILE A 171 8.82 19.97 -15.23
N ALA A 172 9.52 18.95 -15.74
CA ALA A 172 10.71 18.37 -15.12
C ALA A 172 11.81 19.42 -14.87
N ARG A 173 12.08 20.29 -15.84
CA ARG A 173 13.07 21.37 -15.71
C ARG A 173 12.62 22.42 -14.70
N SER A 174 11.39 22.91 -14.82
CA SER A 174 10.85 23.95 -13.94
C SER A 174 10.81 23.53 -12.47
N LEU A 175 10.49 22.27 -12.19
CA LEU A 175 10.52 21.73 -10.83
C LEU A 175 11.95 21.60 -10.28
N LYS A 176 12.92 21.22 -11.11
CA LYS A 176 14.34 21.18 -10.72
C LYS A 176 14.90 22.57 -10.46
N ASP A 177 14.64 23.52 -11.36
CA ASP A 177 15.17 24.89 -11.28
C ASP A 177 14.65 25.62 -10.05
N ARG A 178 13.43 25.30 -9.60
CA ARG A 178 12.82 25.81 -8.36
C ARG A 178 13.22 25.03 -7.10
N GLY A 179 14.08 24.01 -7.22
CA GLY A 179 14.53 23.17 -6.11
C GLY A 179 13.41 22.31 -5.50
N LEU A 180 12.34 22.02 -6.25
CA LEU A 180 11.19 21.26 -5.76
C LEU A 180 11.33 19.75 -5.97
N ALA A 181 12.17 19.33 -6.93
CA ALA A 181 12.30 17.93 -7.32
C ALA A 181 13.74 17.49 -7.59
N TYR A 182 14.04 16.24 -7.25
CA TYR A 182 15.25 15.51 -7.63
C TYR A 182 14.87 14.10 -8.14
N ASN A 183 15.85 13.36 -8.67
CA ASN A 183 15.64 12.03 -9.27
C ASN A 183 14.50 11.99 -10.31
N VAL A 184 14.46 12.99 -11.19
CA VAL A 184 13.38 13.13 -12.18
C VAL A 184 13.59 12.20 -13.38
N GLN A 185 12.55 11.45 -13.72
CA GLN A 185 12.48 10.53 -14.86
C GLN A 185 11.25 10.85 -15.73
N ILE A 186 11.43 10.93 -17.04
CA ILE A 186 10.35 11.20 -17.99
C ILE A 186 10.05 9.92 -18.77
N ILE A 187 8.77 9.53 -18.82
CA ILE A 187 8.26 8.37 -19.55
C ILE A 187 7.21 8.88 -20.56
N ALA A 188 7.68 9.45 -21.67
CA ALA A 188 6.81 10.10 -22.65
C ALA A 188 6.24 9.16 -23.74
N LYS A 189 6.81 7.97 -23.92
CA LYS A 189 6.45 7.02 -25.00
C LYS A 189 5.36 6.02 -24.62
N ALA A 190 4.90 5.99 -23.37
CA ALA A 190 3.86 5.09 -22.91
C ALA A 190 2.46 5.57 -23.34
N LYS A 191 1.45 4.69 -23.25
CA LYS A 191 0.04 5.04 -23.50
C LYS A 191 -0.42 6.26 -22.67
N VAL A 192 0.11 6.39 -21.45
CA VAL A 192 -0.07 7.56 -20.59
C VAL A 192 1.31 8.16 -20.33
N PRO A 193 1.62 9.34 -20.90
CA PRO A 193 2.87 10.04 -20.63
C PRO A 193 2.95 10.49 -19.16
N ILE A 194 4.05 10.16 -18.49
CA ILE A 194 4.25 10.43 -17.05
C ILE A 194 5.63 11.05 -16.81
N VAL A 195 5.72 11.97 -15.85
CA VAL A 195 6.99 12.34 -15.21
C VAL A 195 6.99 11.89 -13.75
N LYS A 196 8.04 11.17 -13.37
CA LYS A 196 8.25 10.65 -12.01
C LYS A 196 9.38 11.42 -11.34
N PHE A 197 9.28 11.73 -10.06
CA PHE A 197 10.35 12.38 -9.31
C PHE A 197 10.19 12.21 -7.80
N VAL A 198 11.19 12.67 -7.05
CA VAL A 198 11.12 12.78 -5.60
C VAL A 198 11.15 14.24 -5.18
N THR A 199 10.27 14.62 -4.25
CA THR A 199 10.16 16.00 -3.77
C THR A 199 11.28 16.32 -2.80
N THR A 200 11.88 17.50 -2.93
CA THR A 200 12.90 17.98 -1.98
C THR A 200 12.32 18.10 -0.57
N TRP A 201 11.06 18.54 -0.47
CA TRP A 201 10.34 18.63 0.79
C TRP A 201 9.60 17.33 1.07
N GLY A 202 9.94 16.66 2.18
CA GLY A 202 9.28 15.43 2.64
C GLY A 202 9.71 14.14 1.94
N GLY A 203 10.50 14.21 0.85
CA GLY A 203 11.02 13.01 0.17
C GLY A 203 9.93 12.14 -0.46
N PHE A 204 8.81 12.73 -0.86
CA PHE A 204 7.70 11.99 -1.45
C PHE A 204 7.99 11.66 -2.91
N LYS A 205 7.70 10.43 -3.31
CA LYS A 205 7.66 10.05 -4.72
C LYS A 205 6.40 10.64 -5.34
N VAL A 206 6.52 11.24 -6.52
CA VAL A 206 5.41 11.89 -7.24
C VAL A 206 5.42 11.44 -8.69
N ASP A 207 4.24 11.02 -9.16
CA ASP A 207 3.97 10.69 -10.55
C ASP A 207 2.97 11.70 -11.11
N ILE A 208 3.36 12.45 -12.14
CA ILE A 208 2.48 13.41 -12.81
C ILE A 208 2.14 12.91 -14.21
N SER A 209 0.84 12.72 -14.46
CA SER A 209 0.29 12.33 -15.76
C SER A 209 -0.46 13.48 -16.43
N LEU A 210 -0.52 13.45 -17.76
CA LEU A 210 -1.27 14.43 -18.55
C LEU A 210 -2.60 13.82 -19.04
N ASN A 211 -3.68 14.61 -18.97
CA ASN A 211 -4.96 14.36 -19.64
C ASN A 211 -5.68 13.03 -19.28
N GLN A 212 -5.84 12.74 -17.98
CA GLN A 212 -6.65 11.60 -17.51
C GLN A 212 -7.96 12.05 -16.86
N VAL A 213 -8.97 12.37 -17.68
CA VAL A 213 -10.32 12.73 -17.17
C VAL A 213 -11.01 11.53 -16.50
N ASN A 214 -10.73 10.30 -16.96
CA ASN A 214 -11.40 9.08 -16.48
C ASN A 214 -10.91 8.57 -15.11
N GLY A 215 -9.73 9.01 -14.64
CA GLY A 215 -9.21 8.63 -13.32
C GLY A 215 -10.02 9.25 -12.17
N VAL A 216 -10.51 10.47 -12.38
CA VAL A 216 -11.25 11.27 -11.37
C VAL A 216 -12.64 10.66 -11.07
N SER A 217 -13.27 9.97 -12.03
CA SER A 217 -14.56 9.32 -11.79
C SER A 217 -14.45 8.08 -10.89
N ALA A 218 -13.35 7.33 -10.96
CA ALA A 218 -13.15 6.15 -10.13
C ALA A 218 -12.94 6.51 -8.65
N GLY A 219 -12.25 7.62 -8.36
CA GLY A 219 -12.05 8.12 -6.99
C GLY A 219 -13.36 8.39 -6.27
N LYS A 220 -14.33 9.03 -6.94
CA LYS A 220 -15.67 9.30 -6.38
C LYS A 220 -16.43 8.03 -6.02
N ILE A 221 -16.37 7.01 -6.87
CA ILE A 221 -17.02 5.72 -6.62
C ILE A 221 -16.40 5.04 -5.40
N ILE A 222 -15.07 5.00 -5.33
CA ILE A 222 -14.36 4.42 -4.17
C ILE A 222 -14.70 5.18 -2.90
N ASN A 223 -14.72 6.51 -2.92
CA ASN A 223 -15.09 7.32 -1.76
C ASN A 223 -16.52 7.02 -1.27
N ASN A 224 -17.47 6.80 -2.19
CA ASN A 224 -18.82 6.39 -1.81
C ASN A 224 -18.83 5.02 -1.11
N PHE A 225 -18.07 4.04 -1.63
CA PHE A 225 -17.92 2.74 -0.97
C PHE A 225 -17.26 2.84 0.41
N LEU A 226 -16.25 3.70 0.58
CA LEU A 226 -15.60 3.92 1.87
C LEU A 226 -16.56 4.51 2.92
N VAL A 227 -17.50 5.36 2.49
CA VAL A 227 -18.54 5.90 3.37
C VAL A 227 -19.56 4.83 3.74
N GLN A 228 -19.99 4.01 2.77
CA GLN A 228 -21.00 2.97 2.99
C GLN A 228 -20.45 1.74 3.75
N LEU A 229 -19.16 1.45 3.61
CA LEU A 229 -18.49 0.27 4.17
C LEU A 229 -17.23 0.70 4.95
N PRO A 230 -17.36 1.14 6.22
CA PRO A 230 -16.23 1.60 7.03
C PRO A 230 -15.09 0.58 7.17
N ALA A 231 -15.43 -0.72 7.20
CA ALA A 231 -14.47 -1.82 7.26
C ALA A 231 -13.61 -1.96 6.00
N LEU A 232 -14.02 -1.37 4.87
CA LEU A 232 -13.29 -1.46 3.60
C LEU A 232 -11.92 -0.80 3.68
N ARG A 233 -11.79 0.32 4.41
CA ARG A 233 -10.52 1.05 4.55
C ARG A 233 -9.44 0.20 5.23
N PRO A 234 -9.68 -0.37 6.43
CA PRO A 234 -8.74 -1.31 7.05
C PRO A 234 -8.37 -2.49 6.16
N LEU A 235 -9.35 -3.12 5.52
CA LEU A 235 -9.11 -4.27 4.64
C LEU A 235 -8.19 -3.91 3.46
N VAL A 236 -8.46 -2.78 2.79
CA VAL A 236 -7.63 -2.30 1.69
C VAL A 236 -6.19 -2.07 2.15
N PHE A 237 -5.98 -1.52 3.34
CA PHE A 237 -4.62 -1.32 3.87
C PHE A 237 -3.88 -2.64 4.12
N ILE A 238 -4.56 -3.65 4.67
CA ILE A 238 -3.99 -4.98 4.86
C ILE A 238 -3.63 -5.61 3.52
N PHE A 239 -4.54 -5.56 2.53
CA PHE A 239 -4.26 -6.09 1.19
C PHE A 239 -3.10 -5.36 0.51
N LYS A 240 -3.04 -4.03 0.61
CA LYS A 240 -1.92 -3.25 0.06
C LYS A 240 -0.60 -3.62 0.72
N ALA A 241 -0.58 -3.76 2.04
CA ALA A 241 0.61 -4.17 2.78
C ALA A 241 1.07 -5.58 2.36
N PHE A 242 0.13 -6.51 2.28
CA PHE A 242 0.39 -7.89 1.86
C PHE A 242 0.96 -7.98 0.44
N LEU A 243 0.36 -7.27 -0.52
CA LEU A 243 0.85 -7.24 -1.90
C LEU A 243 2.21 -6.55 -2.01
N SER A 244 2.42 -5.46 -1.26
CA SER A 244 3.70 -4.74 -1.26
C SER A 244 4.84 -5.56 -0.66
N GLN A 245 4.58 -6.36 0.38
CA GLN A 245 5.59 -7.25 0.96
C GLN A 245 6.06 -8.34 -0.01
N ARG A 246 5.25 -8.66 -1.01
CA ARG A 246 5.52 -9.67 -2.04
C ARG A 246 6.02 -9.06 -3.36
N GLU A 247 6.28 -7.75 -3.40
CA GLU A 247 6.66 -7.02 -4.61
C GLU A 247 5.63 -7.16 -5.76
N MET A 248 4.37 -7.46 -5.43
CA MET A 248 3.27 -7.67 -6.38
C MET A 248 2.45 -6.40 -6.66
N ASN A 249 2.92 -5.25 -6.20
CA ASN A 249 2.23 -3.96 -6.31
C ASN A 249 2.70 -3.11 -7.50
N GLU A 250 3.77 -3.49 -8.19
CA GLU A 250 4.20 -2.84 -9.43
C GLU A 250 3.73 -3.66 -10.65
N VAL A 251 2.95 -3.04 -11.53
CA VAL A 251 2.41 -3.65 -12.78
C VAL A 251 3.53 -4.01 -13.79
N LEU A 252 4.80 -3.90 -13.39
CA LEU A 252 5.98 -4.19 -14.22
C LEU A 252 7.05 -5.03 -13.49
N ALA A 253 6.66 -5.83 -12.49
CA ALA A 253 7.49 -6.96 -12.07
C ALA A 253 7.38 -8.05 -13.15
N HIS A 254 8.29 -7.97 -14.12
CA HIS A 254 8.47 -8.89 -15.22
C HIS A 254 8.20 -10.35 -14.83
N LEU A 255 7.21 -10.95 -15.48
CA LEU A 255 7.11 -12.39 -15.66
C LEU A 255 8.30 -12.85 -16.54
N LYS A 256 9.52 -12.86 -16.00
CA LYS A 256 10.62 -13.66 -16.55
C LYS A 256 10.43 -15.08 -16.04
N ILE A 257 9.39 -15.75 -16.56
CA ILE A 257 9.48 -17.20 -16.69
C ILE A 257 10.47 -17.41 -17.83
N SER A 258 11.72 -17.65 -17.46
CA SER A 258 12.72 -18.18 -18.39
C SER A 258 12.19 -19.52 -18.90
N PHE A 259 11.63 -19.53 -20.11
CA PHE A 259 11.59 -20.76 -20.89
C PHE A 259 13.03 -21.07 -21.26
N ALA A 260 13.65 -21.99 -20.53
CA ALA A 260 14.84 -22.67 -21.02
C ALA A 260 14.41 -23.50 -22.24
N PRO A 261 15.04 -23.32 -23.42
CA PRO A 261 14.91 -24.31 -24.47
C PRO A 261 15.65 -25.56 -23.99
N VAL A 262 14.90 -26.65 -23.80
CA VAL A 262 15.49 -27.99 -23.68
C VAL A 262 16.11 -28.27 -25.04
N GLY A 263 17.44 -28.37 -25.07
CA GLY A 263 18.20 -28.87 -26.22
C GLY A 263 18.13 -30.38 -26.33
#